data_AF-A0A1R3X9E6-F1
#
_entry.id   AF-A0A1R3X9E6-F1
#
_cell.length_a   1.000
_cell.length_b   1.000
_cell.length_c   1.000
_cell.angle_alpha   90.00
_cell.angle_beta   90.00
_cell.angle_gamma   90.00
#
_symmetry.space_group_name_H-M   'P 1'
#
loop_
_entity.id
_entity.type
_entity.pdbx_description
1 polymer ?
#
loop_
_entity_poly.entity_id
_entity_poly.type
_entity_poly.pdbx_seq_one_letter_code
_entity_poly.pdbx_strand_id
1 'polypeptide(L)' 'MDAHHPSTGSKLHAGSHYGSIITVYTGPDDAITALTDDGIDELKTMIADARRFPESWKEFRDDFVEDAKLAARLEAQSVR' A
#
# COMPACT_ATOMS: atom_id res chain seq x y z
N MET A 1 -2.59 48.27 3.41
CA MET A 1 -1.72 47.24 2.80
C MET A 1 -1.05 46.61 3.99
N ASP A 2 -1.66 45.56 4.53
CA ASP A 2 -1.31 45.06 5.85
C ASP A 2 -1.11 43.55 5.77
N ALA A 3 -0.01 43.15 6.41
CA ALA A 3 0.72 41.92 6.19
C ALA A 3 0.08 40.69 6.85
N HIS A 4 0.35 39.55 6.21
CA HIS A 4 0.50 38.21 6.78
C HIS A 4 -0.56 37.71 7.77
N HIS A 5 -1.48 36.92 7.22
CA HIS A 5 -2.17 35.85 7.93
C HIS A 5 -1.22 34.62 7.98
N PRO A 6 -0.86 34.07 9.15
CA PRO A 6 -0.26 32.75 9.25
C PRO A 6 -1.37 31.78 9.64
N SER A 7 -1.82 30.93 8.71
CA SER A 7 -2.72 29.85 9.07
C SER A 7 -2.41 28.60 8.27
N THR A 8 -1.98 27.62 9.05
CA THR A 8 -2.11 26.20 8.78
C THR A 8 -1.21 25.71 7.66
N GLY A 9 0.04 25.45 8.05
CA GLY A 9 0.87 24.50 7.32
C GLY A 9 0.06 23.22 7.12
N SER A 10 -0.19 22.89 5.86
CA SER A 10 -0.54 21.53 5.46
C SER A 10 0.64 20.66 5.83
N LYS A 11 0.59 20.15 7.06
CA LYS A 11 1.43 19.08 7.52
C LYS A 11 0.99 17.88 6.69
N LEU A 12 1.72 17.63 5.61
CA LEU A 12 1.70 16.34 4.95
C LEU A 12 2.05 15.32 6.04
N HIS A 13 1.03 14.66 6.59
CA HIS A 13 1.25 13.45 7.34
C HIS A 13 1.72 12.43 6.31
N ALA A 14 3.03 12.40 6.07
CA ALA A 14 3.66 11.20 5.55
C ALA A 14 3.34 10.11 6.57
N GLY A 15 2.37 9.26 6.23
CA GLY A 15 2.08 8.05 6.99
C GLY A 15 3.35 7.23 7.01
N SER A 16 4.06 7.27 8.13
CA SER A 16 5.27 6.48 8.33
C SER A 16 4.85 5.09 8.76
N HIS A 17 4.28 4.34 7.83
CA HIS A 17 3.94 2.92 7.96
C HIS A 17 3.95 2.31 6.56
N TYR A 18 5.15 2.25 5.98
CA TYR A 18 5.49 1.20 5.02
C TYR A 18 6.16 0.13 5.86
N GLY A 19 5.41 -0.89 6.25
CA GLY A 19 5.93 -2.06 6.92
C GLY A 19 7.18 -2.52 6.19
N SER A 20 8.25 -2.68 6.96
CA SER A 20 9.59 -2.80 6.42
C SER A 20 9.67 -4.03 5.53
N ILE A 21 9.63 -3.84 4.22
CA ILE A 21 10.14 -4.83 3.28
C ILE A 21 11.65 -4.83 3.53
N ILE A 22 12.12 -5.85 4.23
CA ILE A 22 13.53 -5.99 4.55
C ILE A 22 14.14 -6.84 3.45
N THR A 23 14.97 -6.22 2.63
CA THR A 23 15.83 -6.94 1.68
C THR A 23 17.18 -7.18 2.34
N VAL A 24 17.47 -8.43 2.71
CA VAL A 24 18.76 -8.84 3.26
C VAL A 24 19.61 -9.39 2.12
N TYR A 25 20.71 -8.71 1.79
CA TYR A 25 21.69 -9.21 0.83
C TYR A 25 22.57 -10.27 1.48
N THR A 26 22.51 -11.50 1.00
CA THR A 26 23.37 -12.62 1.43
C THR A 26 24.58 -12.80 0.50
N GLY A 27 24.63 -12.06 -0.61
CA GLY A 27 25.74 -12.04 -1.57
C GLY A 27 25.56 -10.91 -2.61
N PRO A 28 26.49 -10.79 -3.59
CA PRO A 28 26.42 -9.78 -4.64
C PRO A 28 25.14 -9.84 -5.48
N ASP A 29 24.63 -11.06 -5.69
CA ASP A 29 23.43 -11.33 -6.49
C ASP A 29 22.31 -12.00 -5.67
N ASP A 30 22.55 -12.30 -4.39
CA ASP A 30 21.61 -13.01 -3.53
C ASP A 30 20.97 -12.06 -2.52
N ALA A 31 19.64 -11.97 -2.57
CA ALA A 31 18.85 -11.21 -1.62
C ALA A 31 17.65 -12.03 -1.12
N ILE A 32 17.42 -11.98 0.18
CA ILE A 32 16.21 -12.49 0.82
C ILE A 32 15.32 -11.29 1.13
N THR A 33 14.21 -11.18 0.41
CA THR A 33 13.17 -10.20 0.72
C THR A 33 12.21 -10.81 1.73
N ALA A 34 12.12 -10.22 2.91
CA ALA A 34 11.19 -10.61 3.97
C ALA A 34 10.18 -9.48 4.24
N LEU A 35 8.94 -9.86 4.53
CA LEU A 35 7.89 -8.95 5.00
C LEU A 35 7.72 -9.18 6.51
N THR A 36 7.79 -8.11 7.31
CA THR A 36 7.54 -8.20 8.75
C THR A 36 6.07 -8.51 9.03
N ASP A 37 5.77 -9.05 10.21
CA ASP A 37 4.39 -9.25 10.65
C ASP A 37 3.59 -7.93 10.62
N ASP A 38 4.22 -6.82 11.03
CA ASP A 38 3.63 -5.48 10.94
C ASP A 38 3.30 -5.09 9.49
N GLY A 39 4.18 -5.38 8.52
CA GLY A 39 3.93 -5.11 7.11
C GLY A 39 2.83 -5.99 6.51
N ILE A 40 2.67 -7.22 7.00
CA ILE A 40 1.54 -8.09 6.65
C ILE A 40 0.23 -7.49 7.18
N ASP A 41 0.21 -7.01 8.42
CA ASP A 41 -1.00 -6.48 9.05
C ASP A 41 -1.43 -5.13 8.45
N GLU A 42 -0.47 -4.29 8.06
CA GLU A 42 -0.73 -3.09 7.27
C GLU A 42 -1.35 -3.43 5.91
N LEU A 43 -0.80 -4.41 5.18
CA LEU A 43 -1.36 -4.85 3.91
C LEU A 43 -2.79 -5.41 4.06
N LYS A 44 -3.06 -6.18 5.13
CA LYS A 44 -4.42 -6.64 5.43
C LYS A 44 -5.38 -5.47 5.66
N THR A 45 -4.92 -4.43 6.36
CA THR A 45 -5.72 -3.23 6.62
C THR A 45 -6.00 -2.46 5.33
N MET A 46 -5.00 -2.26 4.48
CA MET A 46 -5.16 -1.63 3.17
C MET A 46 -6.15 -2.39 2.28
N ILE A 47 -6.06 -3.72 2.24
CA ILE A 47 -7.00 -4.56 1.49
C ILE A 47 -8.43 -4.44 2.05
N ALA A 48 -8.57 -4.45 3.38
CA ALA A 48 -9.86 -4.31 4.04
C ALA A 48 -10.51 -2.94 3.75
N ASP A 49 -9.72 -1.88 3.74
CA ASP A 49 -10.17 -0.52 3.42
C ASP A 49 -10.55 -0.38 1.94
N ALA A 50 -9.73 -0.90 1.03
CA ALA A 50 -10.01 -0.90 -0.40
C ALA A 50 -11.30 -1.66 -0.74
N ARG A 51 -11.58 -2.77 -0.06
CA ARG A 51 -12.79 -3.58 -0.28
C ARG A 51 -14.10 -2.93 0.19
N ARG A 52 -14.06 -1.80 0.90
CA ARG A 52 -15.28 -1.12 1.38
C ARG A 52 -16.14 -0.59 0.23
N PHE A 53 -15.53 -0.21 -0.89
CA PHE A 53 -16.23 0.34 -2.05
C PHE A 53 -15.72 -0.30 -3.36
N PRO A 54 -16.60 -0.59 -4.34
CA PRO A 54 -16.20 -1.17 -5.62
C PRO A 54 -15.14 -0.36 -6.36
N GLU A 55 -15.24 0.97 -6.32
CA GLU A 55 -14.33 1.90 -6.97
C GLU A 55 -12.93 1.85 -6.32
N SER A 56 -12.87 1.90 -4.99
CA SER A 56 -11.62 1.80 -4.23
C SER A 56 -10.95 0.43 -4.40
N TRP A 57 -11.73 -0.63 -4.55
CA TRP A 57 -11.20 -1.96 -4.83
C TRP A 57 -10.58 -2.05 -6.24
N LYS A 58 -11.20 -1.38 -7.21
CA LYS A 58 -10.64 -1.27 -8.56
C LYS A 58 -9.33 -0.49 -8.57
N GLU A 59 -9.31 0.69 -7.94
CA GLU A 59 -8.10 1.54 -7.83
C GLU A 59 -6.95 0.80 -7.15
N PHE A 60 -7.20 0.15 -6.00
CA PHE A 60 -6.19 -0.65 -5.31
C PHE A 60 -5.56 -1.72 -6.21
N ARG A 61 -6.36 -2.35 -7.08
CA ARG A 61 -5.85 -3.39 -7.97
C ARG A 61 -5.07 -2.84 -9.14
N ASP A 62 -5.53 -1.73 -9.72
CA ASP A 62 -4.83 -1.06 -10.81
C ASP A 62 -3.45 -0.54 -10.32
N ASP A 63 -3.35 -0.12 -9.06
CA ASP A 63 -2.12 0.41 -8.46
C ASP A 63 -1.14 -0.66 -7.94
N PHE A 64 -1.63 -1.78 -7.39
CA PHE A 64 -0.79 -2.76 -6.69
C PHE A 64 -0.65 -4.12 -7.41
N VAL A 65 -1.47 -4.42 -8.42
CA VAL A 65 -1.52 -5.76 -9.05
C VAL A 65 -1.20 -5.68 -10.53
N GLU A 66 0.10 -5.75 -10.85
CA GLU A 66 0.59 -5.78 -12.24
C GLU A 66 0.42 -7.16 -12.91
N ASP A 67 0.40 -8.25 -12.12
CA ASP A 67 0.26 -9.60 -12.64
C ASP A 67 -1.19 -9.89 -13.08
N ALA A 68 -1.40 -10.01 -14.39
CA ALA A 68 -2.70 -10.31 -14.98
C ALA A 68 -3.34 -11.62 -14.49
N LYS A 69 -2.55 -12.65 -14.18
CA LYS A 69 -3.06 -13.91 -13.61
C LYS A 69 -3.53 -13.71 -12.18
N LEU A 70 -2.79 -12.91 -11.40
CA LEU A 70 -3.19 -12.56 -10.04
C LEU A 70 -4.47 -11.72 -10.06
N ALA A 71 -4.55 -10.71 -10.92
CA ALA A 71 -5.73 -9.87 -11.11
C ALA A 71 -6.97 -10.71 -11.46
N ALA A 72 -6.88 -11.62 -12.44
CA ALA A 72 -7.97 -12.51 -12.83
C ALA A 72 -8.46 -13.40 -11.67
N ARG A 73 -7.53 -13.87 -10.83
CA ARG A 73 -7.87 -14.71 -9.67
C ARG A 73 -8.56 -13.90 -8.56
N LEU A 74 -8.17 -12.63 -8.39
CA LEU A 74 -8.81 -11.71 -7.45
C LEU A 74 -10.23 -11.35 -7.90
N GLU A 75 -10.47 -11.16 -9.21
CA GLU A 75 -11.84 -10.97 -9.75
C GLU A 75 -12.75 -12.15 -9.40
N ALA A 76 -12.27 -13.37 -9.62
CA ALA A 76 -13.06 -14.57 -9.37
C ALA A 76 -13.41 -14.76 -7.88
N GLN A 77 -12.58 -14.24 -6.97
CA GLN A 77 -12.87 -14.28 -5.52
C GLN A 77 -13.82 -13.18 -5.06
N SER A 78 -13.94 -12.07 -5.80
CA SER A 78 -14.90 -11.00 -5.48
C SER A 78 -16.37 -11.39 -5.70
N VAL A 79 -16.61 -12.49 -6.41
CA VAL A 79 -17.95 -13.01 -6.76
C VAL A 79 -18.50 -13.99 -5.70
N ARG A 80 -17.81 -14.18 -4.58
CA ARG A 80 -18.24 -15.03 -3.46
C ARG A 80 -18.70 -14.22 -2.27
#